data_AF-A0A930GUX0-F1
#
_entry.id   AF-A0A930GUX0-F1
#
_cell.length_a   1.000
_cell.length_b   1.000
_cell.length_c   1.000
_cell.angle_alpha   90.00
_cell.angle_beta   90.00
_cell.angle_gamma   90.00
#
_symmetry.space_group_name_H-M   'P 1'
#
loop_
_entity.id
_entity.type
_entity.pdbx_description
1 polymer ?
#
loop_
_entity_poly.entity_id
_entity_poly.type
_entity_poly.pdbx_seq_one_letter_code
_entity_poly.pdbx_strand_id
1 'polypeptide(L)'
;MSQSHTILQHLPIGQKVGIAFSGGLDTSAALLWMKLKGALPYAYTANLGQPDEDDYNAIPKKAMEYGAENARLIDCRAQLAHEGIAAIQCGAFHVSTGGIAYFNTTPLGRAVTGTMLVSAMKEDDVNIWGDGSTYKGNDIERFYRYGLLTNPALKIYKPWLDQQFIDELGGRHEMSEFLIANGFNYKMSVEKAYSTDSNMLGATHEAKDLEFLNSGIKIVKPIMGVAFWDENVEVKPEEVSVRFEEGVPVALNGKEYADPVELFLEANRIGGRHGLGMSDQIENRIIEAKSRGIYEAPGMALFH
;
A
#
# COMPACT_ATOMS: atom_id res chain seq x y z
N MET A 1 5.60 34.74 -2.05
CA MET A 1 5.68 33.28 -1.81
C MET A 1 5.67 32.63 -3.17
N SER A 2 6.78 31.99 -3.57
CA SER A 2 6.88 31.29 -4.85
C SER A 2 5.81 30.20 -4.89
N GLN A 3 4.82 30.30 -5.78
CA GLN A 3 3.93 29.16 -6.06
C GLN A 3 4.84 28.02 -6.53
N SER A 4 4.94 26.96 -5.75
CA SER A 4 5.64 25.75 -6.20
C SER A 4 4.86 25.22 -7.40
N HIS A 5 5.44 25.32 -8.60
CA HIS A 5 4.85 24.84 -9.87
C HIS A 5 4.61 23.31 -9.90
N THR A 6 5.05 22.61 -8.85
CA THR A 6 4.99 21.16 -8.71
C THR A 6 3.62 20.66 -8.25
N ILE A 7 2.94 21.36 -7.32
CA ILE A 7 1.63 20.93 -6.81
C ILE A 7 0.51 21.62 -7.58
N LEU A 8 -0.39 20.84 -8.17
CA LEU A 8 -1.57 21.33 -8.87
C LEU A 8 -2.79 21.25 -7.96
N GLN A 9 -3.47 22.39 -7.78
CA GLN A 9 -4.68 22.52 -6.95
C GLN A 9 -5.97 22.33 -7.73
N HIS A 10 -5.90 22.39 -9.05
CA HIS A 10 -7.05 22.22 -9.94
C HIS A 10 -6.77 21.10 -10.92
N LEU A 11 -7.83 20.38 -11.30
CA LEU A 11 -7.74 19.32 -12.29
C LEU A 11 -7.11 19.84 -13.59
N PRO A 12 -6.05 19.18 -14.11
CA PRO A 12 -5.40 19.58 -15.35
C PRO A 12 -6.20 19.06 -16.57
N ILE A 13 -7.26 19.78 -16.92
CA ILE A 13 -8.15 19.44 -18.05
C ILE A 13 -7.34 19.32 -19.35
N GLY A 14 -7.64 18.29 -20.15
CA GLY A 14 -6.99 17.99 -21.42
C GLY A 14 -5.58 17.41 -21.32
N GLN A 15 -5.07 17.16 -20.10
CA GLN A 15 -3.73 16.62 -19.88
C GLN A 15 -3.77 15.18 -19.36
N LYS A 16 -2.70 14.43 -19.63
CA LYS A 16 -2.51 13.07 -19.11
C LYS A 16 -2.25 13.12 -17.60
N VAL A 17 -3.01 12.34 -16.84
CA VAL A 17 -2.88 12.24 -15.38
C VAL A 17 -2.73 10.78 -14.98
N GLY A 18 -1.58 10.40 -14.46
CA GLY A 18 -1.35 9.08 -13.89
C GLY A 18 -2.07 8.94 -12.56
N ILE A 19 -2.62 7.76 -12.30
CA ILE A 19 -3.25 7.39 -11.03
C ILE A 19 -2.61 6.08 -10.57
N ALA A 20 -2.11 6.06 -9.33
CA ALA A 20 -1.77 4.81 -8.66
C ALA A 20 -3.09 4.10 -8.30
N PHE A 21 -3.52 3.20 -9.19
CA PHE A 21 -4.87 2.68 -9.20
C PHE A 21 -4.96 1.33 -8.48
N SER A 22 -5.48 1.36 -7.25
CA SER A 22 -5.68 0.17 -6.42
C SER A 22 -6.98 -0.59 -6.72
N GLY A 23 -7.92 0.01 -7.46
CA GLY A 23 -9.24 -0.59 -7.71
C GLY A 23 -10.24 -0.46 -6.55
N GLY A 24 -9.84 0.11 -5.42
CA GLY A 24 -10.72 0.49 -4.31
C GLY A 24 -11.66 1.66 -4.67
N LEU A 25 -12.61 1.97 -3.79
CA LEU A 25 -13.62 3.02 -3.98
C LEU A 25 -13.00 4.35 -4.39
N ASP A 26 -12.03 4.82 -3.60
CA ASP A 26 -11.45 6.15 -3.70
C ASP A 26 -10.74 6.35 -5.06
N THR A 27 -9.93 5.39 -5.49
CA THR A 27 -9.23 5.45 -6.79
C THR A 27 -10.17 5.21 -7.98
N SER A 28 -11.21 4.38 -7.79
CA SER A 28 -12.26 4.14 -8.80
C SER A 28 -13.08 5.40 -9.08
N ALA A 29 -13.61 6.03 -8.03
CA ALA A 29 -14.39 7.26 -8.14
C ALA A 29 -13.54 8.41 -8.68
N ALA A 30 -12.30 8.57 -8.19
CA ALA A 30 -11.39 9.60 -8.68
C ALA A 30 -11.07 9.44 -10.17
N LEU A 31 -10.78 8.23 -10.64
CA LEU A 31 -10.48 7.98 -12.06
C LEU A 31 -11.66 8.37 -12.95
N LEU A 32 -12.87 7.88 -12.64
CA LEU A 32 -14.07 8.21 -13.39
C LEU A 32 -14.35 9.71 -13.36
N TRP A 33 -14.19 10.35 -12.20
CA TRP A 33 -14.38 11.79 -12.06
C TRP A 33 -13.41 12.59 -12.92
N MET A 34 -12.11 12.27 -12.89
CA MET A 34 -11.11 12.94 -13.73
C MET A 34 -11.47 12.80 -15.21
N LYS A 35 -11.93 11.63 -15.64
CA LYS A 35 -12.39 11.39 -17.01
C LYS A 35 -13.58 12.29 -17.38
N LEU A 36 -14.63 12.31 -16.54
CA LEU A 36 -15.84 13.09 -16.82
C LEU A 36 -15.61 14.60 -16.79
N LYS A 37 -14.62 15.07 -16.02
CA LYS A 37 -14.22 16.48 -15.97
C LYS A 37 -13.21 16.88 -17.06
N GLY A 38 -12.83 15.95 -17.94
CA GLY A 38 -12.06 16.23 -19.15
C GLY A 38 -10.54 16.11 -19.01
N ALA A 39 -10.03 15.52 -17.92
CA ALA A 39 -8.65 15.04 -17.90
C ALA A 39 -8.52 13.69 -18.63
N LEU A 40 -7.29 13.26 -18.88
CA LEU A 40 -6.96 12.02 -19.59
C LEU A 40 -6.29 11.04 -18.60
N PRO A 41 -7.07 10.28 -17.78
CA PRO A 41 -6.50 9.46 -16.73
C PRO A 41 -5.80 8.20 -17.26
N TYR A 42 -4.62 7.89 -16.73
CA TYR A 42 -3.85 6.66 -16.96
C TYR A 42 -3.75 5.89 -15.64
N ALA A 43 -4.15 4.64 -15.62
CA ALA A 43 -4.13 3.81 -14.43
C ALA A 43 -2.88 2.94 -14.36
N TYR A 44 -2.20 2.96 -13.21
CA TYR A 44 -1.05 2.10 -12.92
C TYR A 44 -1.30 1.36 -11.62
N THR A 45 -1.48 0.05 -11.71
CA THR A 45 -1.67 -0.83 -10.55
C THR A 45 -0.34 -1.49 -10.22
N ALA A 46 0.10 -1.40 -8.97
CA ALA A 46 1.28 -2.12 -8.51
C ALA A 46 0.88 -3.54 -8.06
N ASN A 47 1.47 -4.58 -8.64
CA ASN A 47 1.44 -5.90 -8.03
C ASN A 47 2.49 -5.93 -6.91
N LEU A 48 2.01 -5.89 -5.67
CA LEU A 48 2.83 -5.91 -4.46
C LEU A 48 2.77 -7.25 -3.72
N GLY A 49 2.12 -8.27 -4.30
CA GLY A 49 1.89 -9.54 -3.63
C GLY A 49 1.08 -9.39 -2.33
N GLN A 50 0.14 -8.44 -2.31
CA GLN A 50 -0.79 -8.23 -1.22
C GLN A 50 -1.50 -9.54 -0.85
N PRO A 51 -1.57 -9.89 0.45
CA PRO A 51 -2.18 -11.13 0.93
C PRO A 51 -3.71 -11.16 0.78
N ASP A 52 -4.33 -10.00 0.54
CA ASP A 52 -5.77 -9.79 0.44
C ASP A 52 -6.25 -9.40 -0.97
N GLU A 53 -5.41 -9.60 -2.00
CA GLU A 53 -5.76 -9.42 -3.40
C GLU A 53 -5.68 -10.74 -4.17
N ASP A 54 -6.80 -11.17 -4.74
CA ASP A 54 -6.95 -12.46 -5.41
C ASP A 54 -6.73 -12.39 -6.94
N ASP A 55 -7.02 -11.24 -7.58
CA ASP A 55 -6.92 -11.09 -9.04
C ASP A 55 -6.48 -9.69 -9.48
N TYR A 56 -5.16 -9.48 -9.45
CA TYR A 56 -4.54 -8.27 -10.01
C TYR A 56 -4.89 -8.00 -11.48
N ASN A 57 -5.23 -9.01 -12.28
CA ASN A 57 -5.53 -8.82 -13.70
C ASN A 57 -6.94 -8.22 -13.91
N ALA A 58 -7.82 -8.30 -12.91
CA ALA A 58 -9.12 -7.63 -12.94
C ALA A 58 -9.00 -6.12 -12.74
N ILE A 59 -7.98 -5.65 -12.01
CA ILE A 59 -7.86 -4.24 -11.61
C ILE A 59 -7.63 -3.31 -12.83
N PRO A 60 -6.70 -3.57 -13.78
CA PRO A 60 -6.57 -2.75 -14.98
C PRO A 60 -7.82 -2.79 -15.87
N LYS A 61 -8.51 -3.94 -15.96
CA LYS A 61 -9.76 -4.04 -16.74
C LYS A 61 -10.82 -3.12 -16.17
N LYS A 62 -10.98 -3.12 -14.85
CA LYS A 62 -11.88 -2.23 -14.12
C LYS A 62 -11.53 -0.74 -14.34
N ALA A 63 -10.24 -0.39 -14.37
CA ALA A 63 -9.82 0.98 -14.71
C ALA A 63 -10.24 1.40 -16.13
N MET A 64 -10.12 0.50 -17.11
CA MET A 64 -10.57 0.76 -18.48
C MET A 64 -12.09 0.94 -18.55
N GLU A 65 -12.87 0.17 -17.79
CA GLU A 65 -14.33 0.34 -17.70
C GLU A 65 -14.72 1.72 -17.17
N TYR A 66 -13.96 2.27 -16.22
CA TYR A 66 -14.16 3.63 -15.69
C TYR A 66 -13.64 4.74 -16.62
N GLY A 67 -13.08 4.40 -17.78
CA GLY A 67 -12.68 5.35 -18.81
C GLY A 67 -11.22 5.81 -18.74
N ALA A 68 -10.32 5.00 -18.18
CA ALA A 68 -8.88 5.22 -18.33
C ALA A 68 -8.47 5.21 -19.81
N GLU A 69 -7.53 6.08 -20.19
CA GLU A 69 -6.91 6.08 -21.52
C GLU A 69 -5.99 4.88 -21.73
N ASN A 70 -5.33 4.45 -20.65
CA ASN A 70 -4.55 3.23 -20.58
C ASN A 70 -4.54 2.70 -19.14
N ALA A 71 -4.40 1.39 -18.96
CA ALA A 71 -4.30 0.76 -17.66
C ALA A 71 -3.23 -0.34 -17.68
N ARG A 72 -2.22 -0.23 -16.80
CA ARG A 72 -1.08 -1.15 -16.72
C ARG A 72 -0.98 -1.78 -15.35
N LEU A 73 -0.67 -3.08 -15.32
CA LEU A 73 -0.21 -3.77 -14.13
C LEU A 73 1.32 -3.77 -14.11
N ILE A 74 1.91 -3.20 -13.06
CA ILE A 74 3.35 -3.08 -12.88
C ILE A 74 3.78 -4.08 -11.81
N ASP A 75 4.61 -5.06 -12.18
CA ASP A 75 5.09 -6.06 -11.22
C ASP A 75 6.20 -5.50 -10.34
N CYS A 76 5.88 -5.24 -9.07
CA CYS A 76 6.78 -4.64 -8.09
C CYS A 76 7.34 -5.67 -7.10
N ARG A 77 6.94 -6.95 -7.18
CA ARG A 77 7.23 -7.96 -6.15
C ARG A 77 8.72 -8.23 -5.99
N ALA A 78 9.45 -8.37 -7.09
CA ALA A 78 10.88 -8.63 -7.04
C ALA A 78 11.64 -7.48 -6.36
N GLN A 79 11.36 -6.23 -6.76
CA GLN A 79 11.97 -5.06 -6.12
C GLN A 79 11.59 -4.98 -4.65
N LEU A 80 10.32 -5.23 -4.30
CA LEU A 80 9.85 -5.23 -2.92
C LEU A 80 10.55 -6.28 -2.05
N ALA A 81 10.75 -7.50 -2.56
CA ALA A 81 11.51 -8.54 -1.88
C ALA A 81 12.97 -8.11 -1.65
N HIS A 82 13.62 -7.51 -2.66
CA HIS A 82 15.00 -7.02 -2.53
C HIS A 82 15.14 -5.88 -1.51
N GLU A 83 14.24 -4.90 -1.52
CA GLU A 83 14.23 -3.82 -0.52
C GLU A 83 13.95 -4.37 0.90
N GLY A 84 13.09 -5.39 1.02
CA GLY A 84 12.86 -6.10 2.27
C GLY A 84 14.12 -6.79 2.81
N ILE A 85 14.85 -7.52 1.96
CA ILE A 85 16.13 -8.15 2.32
C ILE A 85 17.16 -7.10 2.72
N ALA A 86 17.29 -6.02 1.95
CA ALA A 86 18.22 -4.94 2.25
C ALA A 86 17.92 -4.29 3.61
N ALA A 87 16.64 -4.09 3.94
CA ALA A 87 16.22 -3.56 5.23
C ALA A 87 16.57 -4.51 6.40
N ILE A 88 16.44 -5.83 6.20
CA ILE A 88 16.87 -6.84 7.19
C ILE A 88 18.38 -6.79 7.37
N GLN A 89 19.16 -6.79 6.28
CA GLN A 89 20.62 -6.78 6.32
C GLN A 89 21.21 -5.59 7.09
N CYS A 90 20.57 -4.42 7.01
CA CYS A 90 21.02 -3.22 7.73
C CYS A 90 20.25 -2.94 9.03
N GLY A 91 19.30 -3.79 9.42
CA GLY A 91 18.49 -3.61 10.63
C GLY A 91 17.72 -2.28 10.64
N ALA A 92 17.18 -1.85 9.50
CA ALA A 92 16.55 -0.55 9.32
C ALA A 92 15.14 -0.44 9.95
N PHE A 93 15.02 -0.79 11.24
CA PHE A 93 13.76 -0.88 11.98
C PHE A 93 13.83 -0.03 13.26
N HIS A 94 13.33 1.20 13.17
CA HIS A 94 13.44 2.19 14.25
C HIS A 94 12.24 2.21 15.22
N VAL A 95 11.10 1.63 14.83
CA VAL A 95 9.90 1.56 15.67
C VAL A 95 9.89 0.20 16.38
N SER A 96 9.95 0.21 17.70
CA SER A 96 9.87 -1.00 18.51
C SER A 96 9.34 -0.73 19.91
N THR A 97 8.72 -1.74 20.52
CA THR A 97 8.24 -1.72 21.90
C THR A 97 8.62 -3.03 22.57
N GLY A 98 9.35 -2.96 23.70
CA GLY A 98 9.79 -4.18 24.40
C GLY A 98 10.68 -5.11 23.57
N GLY A 99 11.40 -4.56 22.58
CA GLY A 99 12.22 -5.33 21.63
C GLY A 99 11.45 -5.91 20.43
N ILE A 100 10.12 -5.79 20.39
CA ILE A 100 9.30 -6.23 19.26
C ILE A 100 9.25 -5.10 18.23
N ALA A 101 9.83 -5.33 17.06
CA ALA A 101 9.96 -4.35 16.00
C ALA A 101 8.74 -4.29 15.06
N TYR A 102 8.50 -3.11 14.51
CA TYR A 102 7.79 -2.95 13.24
C TYR A 102 8.82 -2.90 12.10
N PHE A 103 8.65 -3.77 11.11
CA PHE A 103 9.60 -3.98 10.01
C PHE A 103 9.49 -2.96 8.86
N ASN A 104 8.93 -1.77 9.11
CA ASN A 104 8.85 -0.68 8.11
C ASN A 104 8.23 -1.09 6.76
N THR A 105 7.28 -2.04 6.77
CA THR A 105 6.73 -2.66 5.55
C THR A 105 5.95 -1.69 4.66
N THR A 106 5.19 -0.73 5.23
CA THR A 106 4.55 0.34 4.45
C THR A 106 5.57 1.31 3.83
N PRO A 107 6.53 1.91 4.59
CA PRO A 107 7.61 2.72 4.02
C PRO A 107 8.35 2.06 2.84
N LEU A 108 8.71 0.78 2.96
CA LEU A 108 9.36 0.02 1.89
C LEU A 108 8.46 -0.12 0.66
N GLY A 109 7.19 -0.49 0.86
CA GLY A 109 6.19 -0.51 -0.21
C GLY A 109 6.06 0.85 -0.93
N ARG A 110 6.16 1.97 -0.20
CA ARG A 110 6.07 3.32 -0.78
C ARG A 110 7.31 3.72 -1.57
N ALA A 111 8.50 3.30 -1.13
CA ALA A 111 9.74 3.50 -1.89
C ALA A 111 9.66 2.80 -3.25
N VAL A 112 9.22 1.54 -3.26
CA VAL A 112 9.07 0.75 -4.48
C VAL A 112 8.00 1.33 -5.40
N THR A 113 6.78 1.56 -4.90
CA THR A 113 5.68 2.08 -5.74
C THR A 113 5.90 3.50 -6.20
N GLY A 114 6.40 4.39 -5.34
CA GLY A 114 6.66 5.79 -5.68
C GLY A 114 7.69 5.94 -6.80
N THR A 115 8.65 5.01 -6.90
CA THR A 115 9.65 5.00 -7.98
C THR A 115 9.18 4.24 -9.22
N MET A 116 8.68 3.01 -9.05
CA MET A 116 8.31 2.17 -10.19
C MET A 116 7.07 2.69 -10.93
N LEU A 117 6.04 3.17 -10.22
CA LEU A 117 4.84 3.69 -10.88
C LEU A 117 5.12 5.01 -11.59
N VAL A 118 5.94 5.89 -11.01
CA VAL A 118 6.34 7.15 -11.67
C VAL A 118 7.25 6.88 -12.86
N SER A 119 8.10 5.85 -12.82
CA SER A 119 8.87 5.40 -13.97
C SER A 119 7.95 4.92 -15.10
N ALA A 120 6.96 4.08 -14.79
CA ALA A 120 5.97 3.61 -15.75
C ALA A 120 5.14 4.78 -16.35
N MET A 121 4.74 5.76 -15.52
CA MET A 121 4.09 6.99 -15.98
C MET A 121 4.97 7.74 -16.99
N LYS A 122 6.26 7.87 -16.69
CA LYS A 122 7.22 8.57 -17.54
C LYS A 122 7.42 7.87 -18.89
N GLU A 123 7.44 6.54 -18.92
CA GLU A 123 7.50 5.75 -20.17
C GLU A 123 6.32 6.05 -21.11
N ASP A 124 5.14 6.30 -20.54
CA ASP A 124 3.90 6.62 -21.28
C ASP A 124 3.73 8.14 -21.54
N ASP A 125 4.77 8.93 -21.27
CA ASP A 125 4.78 10.40 -21.34
C ASP A 125 3.69 11.04 -20.46
N VAL A 126 3.49 10.47 -19.27
CA VAL A 126 2.60 10.99 -18.22
C VAL A 126 3.44 11.69 -17.16
N ASN A 127 3.38 13.03 -17.15
CA ASN A 127 4.18 13.87 -16.24
C ASN A 127 3.35 14.52 -15.12
N ILE A 128 2.10 14.10 -14.94
CA ILE A 128 1.25 14.52 -13.83
C ILE A 128 0.75 13.30 -13.09
N TRP A 129 0.91 13.26 -11.76
CA TRP A 129 0.33 12.23 -10.91
C TRP A 129 -0.83 12.80 -10.10
N GLY A 130 -2.04 12.27 -10.30
CA GLY A 130 -3.18 12.46 -9.40
C GLY A 130 -3.03 11.60 -8.16
N ASP A 131 -2.41 12.15 -7.11
CA ASP A 131 -2.06 11.43 -5.89
C ASP A 131 -3.02 11.79 -4.74
N GLY A 132 -3.87 10.83 -4.39
CA GLY A 132 -4.88 10.94 -3.34
C GLY A 132 -4.36 10.80 -1.90
N SER A 133 -3.06 10.62 -1.66
CA SER A 133 -2.49 10.56 -0.31
C SER A 133 -2.98 11.74 0.55
N THR A 134 -3.48 11.47 1.75
CA THR A 134 -4.11 12.51 2.59
C THR A 134 -3.09 13.50 3.16
N TYR A 135 -3.53 14.74 3.44
CA TYR A 135 -2.67 15.81 3.98
C TYR A 135 -2.17 15.56 5.41
N LYS A 136 -2.70 14.56 6.12
CA LYS A 136 -2.35 14.20 7.51
C LYS A 136 -1.50 12.93 7.62
N GLY A 137 -1.31 12.21 6.51
CA GLY A 137 -0.59 10.95 6.48
C GLY A 137 0.89 11.14 6.14
N ASN A 138 1.70 10.11 6.39
CA ASN A 138 3.12 10.11 6.00
C ASN A 138 3.30 9.96 4.47
N ASP A 139 2.35 9.31 3.79
CA ASP A 139 2.49 8.91 2.40
C ASP A 139 2.54 10.08 1.42
N ILE A 140 1.94 11.23 1.77
CA ILE A 140 2.04 12.45 0.96
C ILE A 140 3.48 12.91 0.77
N GLU A 141 4.29 12.86 1.83
CA GLU A 141 5.70 13.26 1.77
C GLU A 141 6.57 12.18 1.10
N ARG A 142 6.29 10.91 1.39
CA ARG A 142 7.00 9.77 0.78
C ARG A 142 6.86 9.80 -0.74
N PHE A 143 5.62 9.84 -1.23
CA PHE A 143 5.33 9.84 -2.65
C PHE A 143 5.79 11.12 -3.36
N TYR A 144 5.65 12.28 -2.73
CA TYR A 144 6.21 13.53 -3.23
C TYR A 144 7.72 13.40 -3.48
N ARG A 145 8.46 12.86 -2.51
CA ARG A 145 9.92 12.71 -2.60
C ARG A 145 10.34 11.67 -3.63
N TYR A 146 9.80 10.45 -3.56
CA TYR A 146 10.15 9.38 -4.50
C TYR A 146 9.75 9.73 -5.94
N GLY A 147 8.60 10.36 -6.13
CA GLY A 147 8.15 10.78 -7.45
C GLY A 147 9.07 11.81 -8.09
N LEU A 148 9.47 12.86 -7.36
CA LEU A 148 10.36 13.89 -7.89
C LEU A 148 11.81 13.42 -8.10
N LEU A 149 12.28 12.49 -7.26
CA LEU A 149 13.58 11.84 -7.48
C LEU A 149 13.58 11.02 -8.79
N THR A 150 12.45 10.39 -9.12
CA THR A 150 12.30 9.54 -10.31
C THR A 150 12.06 10.35 -11.58
N ASN A 151 11.20 11.36 -11.49
CA ASN A 151 10.87 12.26 -12.58
C ASN A 151 10.94 13.72 -12.10
N PRO A 152 12.04 14.45 -12.37
CA PRO A 152 12.18 15.85 -11.98
C PRO A 152 11.15 16.79 -12.62
N ALA A 153 10.50 16.38 -13.71
CA ALA A 153 9.44 17.15 -14.38
C ALA A 153 8.04 16.82 -13.84
N LEU A 154 7.93 15.89 -12.88
CA LEU A 154 6.65 15.46 -12.33
C LEU A 154 5.93 16.63 -11.66
N LYS A 155 4.65 16.79 -12.02
CA LYS A 155 3.69 17.57 -11.25
C LYS A 155 2.74 16.63 -10.51
N ILE A 156 2.23 17.07 -9.38
CA ILE A 156 1.35 16.26 -8.54
C ILE A 156 0.04 17.01 -8.37
N TYR A 157 -1.04 16.46 -8.91
CA TYR A 157 -2.40 16.91 -8.65
C TYR A 157 -2.91 16.30 -7.36
N LYS A 158 -3.41 17.15 -6.46
CA LYS A 158 -3.99 16.75 -5.17
C LYS A 158 -5.51 16.98 -5.21
N PRO A 159 -6.34 15.94 -5.40
CA PRO A 159 -7.79 16.10 -5.52
C PRO A 159 -8.44 16.81 -4.33
N TRP A 160 -7.94 16.58 -3.11
CA TRP A 160 -8.44 17.24 -1.89
C TRP A 160 -8.02 18.72 -1.75
N LEU A 161 -7.27 19.29 -2.70
CA LEU A 161 -7.10 20.74 -2.85
C LEU A 161 -8.09 21.35 -3.85
N ASP A 162 -8.79 20.53 -4.62
CA ASP A 162 -9.72 20.95 -5.65
C ASP A 162 -11.13 21.02 -5.07
N GLN A 163 -11.67 22.23 -4.90
CA GLN A 163 -12.97 22.44 -4.28
C GLN A 163 -14.08 21.66 -5.01
N GLN A 164 -14.01 21.55 -6.34
CA GLN A 164 -15.00 20.79 -7.09
C GLN A 164 -14.98 19.30 -6.74
N PHE A 165 -13.79 18.73 -6.55
CA PHE A 165 -13.65 17.35 -6.14
C PHE A 165 -14.19 17.13 -4.72
N ILE A 166 -13.92 18.07 -3.80
CA ILE A 166 -14.42 18.00 -2.41
C ILE A 166 -15.95 18.08 -2.39
N ASP A 167 -16.55 18.99 -3.15
CA ASP A 167 -17.99 19.21 -3.18
C ASP A 167 -18.74 18.00 -3.76
N GLU A 168 -18.15 17.29 -4.72
CA GLU A 168 -18.78 16.15 -5.40
C GLU A 168 -18.42 14.79 -4.78
N LEU A 169 -17.22 14.64 -4.19
CA LEU A 169 -16.64 13.36 -3.74
C LEU A 169 -16.00 13.44 -2.34
N GLY A 170 -16.42 14.38 -1.49
CA GLY A 170 -15.79 14.63 -0.19
C GLY A 170 -15.83 13.47 0.81
N GLY A 171 -16.70 12.49 0.61
CA GLY A 171 -16.82 11.31 1.47
C GLY A 171 -17.08 10.03 0.68
N ARG A 172 -16.95 8.89 1.39
CA ARG A 172 -17.11 7.55 0.77
C ARG A 172 -18.55 7.27 0.33
N HIS A 173 -19.53 7.87 1.00
CA HIS A 173 -20.93 7.74 0.62
C HIS A 173 -21.16 8.40 -0.75
N GLU A 174 -20.72 9.65 -0.90
CA GLU A 174 -20.80 10.44 -2.12
C GLU A 174 -20.04 9.77 -3.27
N MET A 175 -18.83 9.24 -3.01
CA MET A 175 -18.07 8.46 -4.00
C MET A 175 -18.84 7.22 -4.49
N SER A 176 -19.53 6.52 -3.59
CA SER A 176 -20.32 5.34 -3.95
C SER A 176 -21.54 5.72 -4.78
N GLU A 177 -22.26 6.76 -4.37
CA GLU A 177 -23.42 7.28 -5.13
C GLU A 177 -23.00 7.77 -6.51
N PHE A 178 -21.84 8.45 -6.61
CA PHE A 178 -21.28 8.91 -7.87
C PHE A 178 -21.02 7.75 -8.84
N LEU A 179 -20.43 6.64 -8.39
CA LEU A 179 -20.21 5.46 -9.23
C LEU A 179 -21.54 4.85 -9.70
N ILE A 180 -22.52 4.72 -8.79
CA ILE A 180 -23.85 4.17 -9.09
C ILE A 180 -24.58 5.04 -10.11
N ALA A 181 -24.57 6.36 -9.93
CA ALA A 181 -25.19 7.33 -10.84
C ALA A 181 -24.61 7.29 -12.26
N ASN A 182 -23.36 6.84 -12.40
CA ASN A 182 -22.68 6.66 -13.67
C ASN A 182 -22.73 5.22 -14.20
N GLY A 183 -23.64 4.39 -13.67
CA GLY A 183 -23.90 3.05 -14.20
C GLY A 183 -22.98 1.95 -13.68
N PHE A 184 -22.13 2.25 -12.69
CA PHE A 184 -21.24 1.27 -12.08
C PHE A 184 -21.79 0.80 -10.74
N ASN A 185 -22.16 -0.48 -10.67
CA ASN A 185 -22.68 -1.08 -9.44
C ASN A 185 -21.53 -1.36 -8.45
N TYR A 186 -21.02 -0.31 -7.81
CA TYR A 186 -20.00 -0.43 -6.78
C TYR A 186 -20.63 -0.95 -5.49
N LYS A 187 -20.25 -2.14 -5.07
CA LYS A 187 -20.62 -2.68 -3.76
C LYS A 187 -19.62 -2.16 -2.72
N MET A 188 -20.09 -1.30 -1.82
CA MET A 188 -19.30 -0.97 -0.63
C MET A 188 -18.98 -2.26 0.14
N SER A 189 -17.70 -2.45 0.46
CA SER A 189 -17.27 -3.49 1.40
C SER A 189 -17.95 -3.26 2.75
N VAL A 190 -18.24 -4.35 3.47
CA VAL A 190 -18.68 -4.28 4.88
C VAL A 190 -17.74 -3.37 5.66
N GLU A 191 -18.29 -2.43 6.41
CA GLU A 191 -17.49 -1.50 7.19
C GLU A 191 -16.64 -2.27 8.21
N LYS A 192 -15.32 -2.09 8.14
CA LYS A 192 -14.37 -2.65 9.09
C LYS A 192 -14.14 -1.68 10.24
N ALA A 193 -13.84 -2.23 11.43
CA ALA A 193 -13.49 -1.48 12.64
C ALA A 193 -12.12 -0.78 12.58
N TYR A 194 -11.36 -0.99 11.50
CA TYR A 194 -10.03 -0.42 11.27
C TYR A 194 -9.75 -0.29 9.76
N SER A 195 -8.77 0.54 9.40
CA SER A 195 -8.19 0.64 8.06
C SER A 195 -7.06 -0.38 7.90
N THR A 196 -6.76 -0.82 6.69
CA THR A 196 -5.65 -1.76 6.41
C THR A 196 -4.91 -1.39 5.14
N ASP A 197 -3.58 -1.38 5.24
CA ASP A 197 -2.63 -1.32 4.11
C ASP A 197 -1.80 -2.60 4.12
N SER A 198 -1.49 -3.15 2.95
CA SER A 198 -0.83 -4.44 2.83
C SER A 198 0.12 -4.50 1.64
N ASN A 199 1.13 -5.34 1.75
CA ASN A 199 1.97 -5.83 0.67
C ASN A 199 2.60 -7.17 1.11
N MET A 200 3.38 -7.83 0.25
CA MET A 200 3.95 -9.15 0.60
C MET A 200 4.93 -9.13 1.78
N LEU A 201 5.47 -7.97 2.20
CA LEU A 201 6.36 -7.89 3.37
C LEU A 201 5.57 -7.82 4.68
N GLY A 202 4.35 -7.28 4.65
CA GLY A 202 3.54 -7.09 5.84
C GLY A 202 2.21 -6.38 5.61
N ALA A 203 1.40 -6.36 6.66
CA ALA A 203 0.15 -5.62 6.74
C ALA A 203 0.15 -4.68 7.95
N THR A 204 -0.55 -3.57 7.84
CA THR A 204 -0.70 -2.59 8.92
C THR A 204 -2.18 -2.26 9.10
N HIS A 205 -2.66 -2.32 10.34
CA HIS A 205 -4.03 -2.00 10.71
C HIS A 205 -4.04 -0.78 11.64
N GLU A 206 -4.80 0.25 11.28
CA GLU A 206 -4.82 1.51 12.03
C GLU A 206 -6.18 2.23 11.93
N ALA A 207 -6.28 3.39 12.56
CA ALA A 207 -7.46 4.27 12.57
C ALA A 207 -8.71 3.63 13.20
N LYS A 208 -9.81 4.41 13.22
CA LYS A 208 -11.11 3.98 13.77
C LYS A 208 -10.98 3.46 15.20
N ASP A 209 -11.45 2.24 15.48
CA ASP A 209 -11.46 1.69 16.84
C ASP A 209 -10.05 1.45 17.39
N LEU A 210 -9.04 1.31 16.52
CA LEU A 210 -7.63 1.18 16.92
C LEU A 210 -7.02 2.50 17.41
N GLU A 211 -7.66 3.66 17.19
CA GLU A 211 -7.23 4.94 17.77
C GLU A 211 -7.33 4.94 19.31
N PHE A 212 -8.27 4.17 19.86
CA PHE A 212 -8.45 4.07 21.30
C PHE A 212 -7.52 3.01 21.90
N LEU A 213 -6.66 3.43 22.84
CA LEU A 213 -5.65 2.55 23.47
C LEU A 213 -6.24 1.46 24.38
N ASN A 214 -7.55 1.50 24.66
CA ASN A 214 -8.27 0.41 25.32
C ASN A 214 -8.74 -0.70 24.35
N SER A 215 -8.60 -0.48 23.04
CA SER A 215 -8.68 -1.49 21.99
C SER A 215 -7.27 -1.99 21.61
N GLY A 216 -7.14 -2.97 20.73
CA GLY A 216 -5.84 -3.48 20.26
C GLY A 216 -5.95 -4.72 19.38
N ILE A 217 -4.90 -5.56 19.39
CA ILE A 217 -4.79 -6.75 18.52
C ILE A 217 -6.02 -7.67 18.54
N LYS A 218 -6.76 -7.74 19.66
CA LYS A 218 -7.93 -8.63 19.82
C LYS A 218 -9.11 -8.30 18.90
N ILE A 219 -9.21 -7.08 18.36
CA ILE A 219 -10.25 -6.72 17.39
C ILE A 219 -9.82 -6.93 15.94
N VAL A 220 -8.53 -7.18 15.71
CA VAL A 220 -7.96 -7.36 14.37
C VAL A 220 -8.22 -8.78 13.90
N LYS A 221 -8.74 -8.94 12.69
CA LYS A 221 -8.69 -10.20 11.95
C LYS A 221 -7.43 -10.18 11.08
N PRO A 222 -6.38 -10.97 11.42
CA PRO A 222 -5.14 -11.01 10.63
C PRO A 222 -5.39 -11.45 9.19
N ILE A 223 -4.59 -10.94 8.27
CA ILE A 223 -4.64 -11.29 6.85
C ILE A 223 -3.38 -12.04 6.37
N MET A 224 -2.33 -12.09 7.18
CA MET A 224 -1.09 -12.82 6.86
C MET A 224 -0.82 -14.00 7.79
N GLY A 225 -1.69 -14.23 8.79
CA GLY A 225 -1.53 -15.33 9.73
C GLY A 225 -2.80 -15.68 10.50
N VAL A 226 -2.63 -16.45 11.57
CA VAL A 226 -3.72 -16.84 12.48
C VAL A 226 -3.84 -15.88 13.65
N ALA A 227 -5.04 -15.79 14.24
CA ALA A 227 -5.28 -15.05 15.47
C ALA A 227 -4.74 -15.82 16.69
N PHE A 228 -3.42 -15.83 16.86
CA PHE A 228 -2.71 -16.66 17.86
C PHE A 228 -3.11 -16.39 19.33
N TRP A 229 -3.78 -15.28 19.61
CA TRP A 229 -4.29 -14.93 20.94
C TRP A 229 -5.65 -15.55 21.25
N ASP A 230 -6.33 -16.13 20.26
CA ASP A 230 -7.59 -16.85 20.46
C ASP A 230 -7.29 -18.29 20.91
N GLU A 231 -7.74 -18.65 22.11
CA GLU A 231 -7.54 -19.97 22.71
C GLU A 231 -8.18 -21.10 21.89
N ASN A 232 -9.11 -20.78 20.98
CA ASN A 232 -9.73 -21.74 20.08
C ASN A 232 -8.89 -22.03 18.82
N VAL A 233 -7.81 -21.27 18.59
CA VAL A 233 -6.90 -21.47 17.46
C VAL A 233 -5.77 -22.41 17.88
N GLU A 234 -5.75 -23.62 17.33
CA GLU A 234 -4.68 -24.58 17.57
C GLU A 234 -3.42 -24.19 16.78
N VAL A 235 -2.32 -23.91 17.50
CA VAL A 235 -1.00 -23.64 16.91
C VAL A 235 -0.04 -24.74 17.35
N LYS A 236 0.32 -25.62 16.41
CA LYS A 236 1.25 -26.74 16.67
C LYS A 236 2.69 -26.25 16.61
N PRO A 237 3.58 -26.67 17.52
CA PRO A 237 5.01 -26.40 17.40
C PRO A 237 5.56 -26.90 16.06
N GLU A 238 6.41 -26.09 15.42
CA GLU A 238 7.03 -26.37 14.12
C GLU A 238 8.52 -26.03 14.20
N GLU A 239 9.38 -26.95 13.76
CA GLU A 239 10.81 -26.69 13.62
C GLU A 239 11.09 -26.16 12.21
N VAL A 240 11.80 -25.04 12.11
CA VAL A 240 12.08 -24.35 10.86
C VAL A 240 13.57 -24.09 10.77
N SER A 241 14.18 -24.39 9.62
CA SER A 241 15.55 -24.00 9.29
C SER A 241 15.54 -22.92 8.22
N VAL A 242 16.25 -21.82 8.49
CA VAL A 242 16.49 -20.74 7.54
C VAL A 242 17.97 -20.72 7.22
N ARG A 243 18.33 -20.77 5.94
CA ARG A 243 19.72 -20.71 5.48
C ARG A 243 19.97 -19.42 4.72
N PHE A 244 21.07 -18.78 5.07
CA PHE A 244 21.59 -17.60 4.41
C PHE A 244 22.89 -17.92 3.69
N GLU A 245 23.13 -17.24 2.56
CA GLU A 245 24.41 -17.16 1.88
C GLU A 245 24.77 -15.69 1.70
N GLU A 246 25.95 -15.29 2.17
CA GLU A 246 26.46 -13.91 2.07
C GLU A 246 25.46 -12.82 2.55
N GLY A 247 24.66 -13.15 3.57
CA GLY A 247 23.66 -12.25 4.15
C GLY A 247 22.32 -12.19 3.40
N VAL A 248 22.10 -13.04 2.39
CA VAL A 248 20.83 -13.18 1.67
C VAL A 248 20.17 -14.50 2.06
N PRO A 249 18.86 -14.52 2.40
CA PRO A 249 18.17 -15.79 2.65
C PRO A 249 18.02 -16.55 1.33
N VAL A 250 18.35 -17.85 1.32
CA VAL A 250 18.37 -18.66 0.10
C VAL A 250 17.61 -19.98 0.22
N ALA A 251 17.36 -20.47 1.43
CA ALA A 251 16.62 -21.71 1.62
C ALA A 251 15.79 -21.75 2.91
N LEU A 252 14.67 -22.45 2.84
CA LEU A 252 13.79 -22.78 3.97
C LEU A 252 13.61 -24.30 4.02
N ASN A 253 13.85 -24.92 5.18
CA ASN A 253 13.67 -26.36 5.39
C ASN A 253 14.41 -27.23 4.34
N GLY A 254 15.64 -26.84 4.02
CA GLY A 254 16.48 -27.52 3.04
C GLY A 254 16.12 -27.32 1.58
N LYS A 255 15.00 -26.62 1.27
CA LYS A 255 14.61 -26.27 -0.10
C LYS A 255 15.17 -24.90 -0.49
N GLU A 256 15.95 -24.88 -1.57
CA GLU A 256 16.49 -23.66 -2.16
C GLU A 256 15.45 -22.91 -2.99
N TYR A 257 15.56 -21.58 -2.97
CA TYR A 257 14.72 -20.67 -3.75
C TYR A 257 15.60 -19.73 -4.56
N ALA A 258 15.55 -19.85 -5.88
CA ALA A 258 16.20 -18.91 -6.78
C ALA A 258 15.43 -17.59 -6.91
N ASP A 259 14.11 -17.63 -6.69
CA ASP A 259 13.23 -16.47 -6.73
C ASP A 259 12.98 -15.94 -5.29
N PRO A 260 13.43 -14.71 -4.95
CA PRO A 260 13.20 -14.12 -3.64
C PRO A 260 11.71 -13.88 -3.34
N VAL A 261 10.87 -13.74 -4.37
CA VAL A 261 9.42 -13.60 -4.20
C VAL A 261 8.82 -14.88 -3.63
N GLU A 262 9.09 -16.02 -4.27
CA GLU A 262 8.62 -17.33 -3.80
C GLU A 262 9.17 -17.67 -2.41
N LEU A 263 10.41 -17.27 -2.12
CA LEU A 263 11.02 -17.42 -0.81
C LEU A 263 10.25 -16.65 0.28
N PHE A 264 9.91 -15.38 0.04
CA PHE A 264 9.10 -14.59 0.97
C PHE A 264 7.68 -15.13 1.12
N LEU A 265 7.06 -15.57 0.03
CA LEU A 265 5.73 -16.18 0.08
C LEU A 265 5.74 -17.44 0.95
N GLU A 266 6.77 -18.27 0.86
CA GLU A 266 6.91 -19.41 1.75
C GLU A 266 7.20 -19.01 3.20
N ALA A 267 8.10 -18.05 3.43
CA ALA A 267 8.37 -17.53 4.77
C ALA A 267 7.11 -16.97 5.44
N ASN A 268 6.28 -16.24 4.68
CA ASN A 268 4.98 -15.75 5.13
C ASN A 268 4.04 -16.90 5.51
N ARG A 269 3.96 -17.98 4.71
CA ARG A 269 3.15 -19.15 5.05
C ARG A 269 3.63 -19.81 6.33
N ILE A 270 4.95 -19.95 6.52
CA ILE A 270 5.56 -20.53 7.72
C ILE A 270 5.23 -19.65 8.92
N GLY A 271 5.68 -18.40 8.95
CA GLY A 271 5.45 -17.49 10.09
C GLY A 271 3.98 -17.23 10.37
N GLY A 272 3.15 -17.18 9.32
CA GLY A 272 1.71 -16.94 9.41
C GLY A 272 0.95 -18.02 10.18
N ARG A 273 1.37 -19.29 10.08
CA ARG A 273 0.79 -20.39 10.89
C ARG A 273 0.90 -20.17 12.40
N HIS A 274 1.86 -19.33 12.82
CA HIS A 274 2.17 -19.07 14.23
C HIS A 274 1.83 -17.65 14.67
N GLY A 275 1.36 -16.79 13.75
CA GLY A 275 1.17 -15.35 14.04
C GLY A 275 2.46 -14.59 14.32
N LEU A 276 3.60 -15.10 13.83
CA LEU A 276 4.92 -14.52 14.06
C LEU A 276 5.02 -13.10 13.48
N GLY A 277 5.71 -12.21 14.19
CA GLY A 277 5.99 -10.85 13.72
C GLY A 277 4.85 -9.86 13.93
N MET A 278 3.77 -10.25 14.62
CA MET A 278 2.74 -9.29 15.01
C MET A 278 3.20 -8.35 16.12
N SER A 279 2.84 -7.07 16.03
CA SER A 279 3.15 -6.08 17.07
C SER A 279 2.13 -4.95 17.16
N ASP A 280 2.12 -4.24 18.30
CA ASP A 280 1.31 -3.04 18.55
C ASP A 280 2.28 -1.89 18.83
N GLN A 281 2.23 -0.83 18.03
CA GLN A 281 3.18 0.29 18.14
C GLN A 281 2.45 1.62 18.17
N ILE A 282 2.90 2.50 19.07
CA ILE A 282 2.68 3.94 18.97
C ILE A 282 3.92 4.54 18.30
N GLU A 283 3.76 5.09 17.10
CA GLU A 283 4.84 5.63 16.30
C GLU A 283 4.74 7.16 16.16
N ASN A 284 5.85 7.80 15.78
CA ASN A 284 5.89 9.22 15.47
C ASN A 284 5.81 9.40 13.95
N ARG A 285 4.78 10.11 13.48
CA ARG A 285 4.66 10.52 12.08
C ARG A 285 5.67 11.61 11.75
N ILE A 286 5.90 11.82 10.45
CA ILE A 286 6.82 12.85 9.96
C ILE A 286 6.41 14.25 10.42
N ILE A 287 5.10 14.51 10.50
CA ILE A 287 4.50 15.76 10.98
C ILE A 287 4.55 15.96 12.51
N GLU A 288 5.39 15.19 13.22
CA GLU A 288 5.60 15.28 14.68
C GLU A 288 4.35 14.98 15.54
N ALA A 289 3.38 14.27 14.96
CA ALA A 289 2.21 13.74 15.66
C ALA A 289 2.30 12.21 15.79
N LYS A 290 1.66 11.64 16.83
CA LYS A 290 1.64 10.19 17.02
C LYS A 290 0.52 9.51 16.25
N SER A 291 0.76 8.29 15.80
CA SER A 291 -0.27 7.33 15.39
C SER A 291 -0.07 5.99 16.10
N ARG A 292 -1.08 5.13 16.05
CA ARG A 292 -1.02 3.77 16.60
C ARG A 292 -1.46 2.78 15.54
N GLY A 293 -0.74 1.67 15.42
CA GLY A 293 -1.04 0.61 14.49
C GLY A 293 -0.77 -0.78 15.07
N ILE A 294 -1.46 -1.77 14.52
CA ILE A 294 -1.19 -3.19 14.70
C ILE A 294 -0.57 -3.71 13.41
N TYR A 295 0.55 -4.43 13.51
CA TYR A 295 1.36 -4.82 12.35
C TYR A 295 1.41 -6.33 12.22
N GLU A 296 1.49 -6.83 11.00
CA GLU A 296 1.81 -8.21 10.63
C GLU A 296 3.02 -8.21 9.70
N ALA A 297 4.01 -9.07 9.92
CA ALA A 297 5.14 -9.23 9.01
C ALA A 297 5.83 -10.61 9.18
N PRO A 298 5.11 -11.73 8.95
CA PRO A 298 5.58 -13.05 9.33
C PRO A 298 6.88 -13.47 8.63
N GLY A 299 7.02 -13.22 7.33
CA GLY A 299 8.24 -13.55 6.58
C GLY A 299 9.41 -12.66 6.98
N MET A 300 9.19 -11.35 7.15
CA MET A 300 10.22 -10.42 7.63
C MET A 300 10.74 -10.84 9.01
N ALA A 301 9.83 -11.19 9.93
CA ALA A 301 10.17 -11.63 11.27
C ALA A 301 10.86 -12.99 11.32
N LEU A 302 10.59 -13.89 10.37
CA LEU A 302 11.30 -15.17 10.27
C LEU A 302 12.75 -14.98 9.78
N PHE A 303 13.01 -13.96 8.97
CA PHE A 303 14.34 -13.68 8.43
C PHE A 303 15.21 -12.77 9.31
N HIS A 304 14.62 -12.00 10.23
CA HIS A 304 15.33 -11.07 11.11
C HIS A 304 15.63 -11.66 12.48
#